data_AF-A0A139XBR9-F1
#
_entry.id   AF-A0A139XBR9-F1
#
_cell.length_a   1.000
_cell.length_b   1.000
_cell.length_c   1.000
_cell.angle_alpha   90.00
_cell.angle_beta   90.00
_cell.angle_gamma   90.00
#
_symmetry.space_group_name_H-M   'P 1'
#
loop_
_entity.id
_entity.type
_entity.pdbx_description
1 polymer ?
#
loop_
_entity_poly.entity_id
_entity_poly.type
_entity_poly.pdbx_seq_one_letter_code
_entity_poly.pdbx_strand_id
1 'polypeptide(L)'
;MKIRTIEQEWLDFRKKVIPHNASAVQVNEMKKAYYMGAYAMLQLSKALGDEDISEEEGVQFLEQNENFLHHFFKNLSKRGFGS
;
A
#
# COMPACT_ATOMS: atom_id res chain seq x y z
N MET A 1 6.33 15.25 13.87
CA MET A 1 5.36 14.19 13.50
C MET A 1 5.47 13.07 14.54
N LYS A 2 4.37 12.60 15.14
CA LYS A 2 4.43 11.51 16.12
C LYS A 2 4.41 10.19 15.37
N ILE A 3 5.36 9.29 15.65
CA ILE A 3 5.38 7.94 15.07
C ILE A 3 4.11 7.21 15.53
N ARG A 4 3.36 6.67 14.56
CA ARG A 4 2.12 5.92 14.80
C ARG A 4 2.31 4.46 14.45
N THR A 5 1.55 3.59 15.11
CA THR A 5 1.54 2.17 14.78
C THR A 5 0.72 1.93 13.52
N ILE A 6 1.00 0.83 12.81
CA ILE A 6 0.21 0.41 11.63
C ILE A 6 -1.28 0.25 12.01
N GLU A 7 -1.58 -0.20 13.23
CA GLU A 7 -2.95 -0.29 13.73
C GLU A 7 -3.63 1.08 13.87
N GLN A 8 -2.92 2.09 14.38
CA GLN A 8 -3.47 3.44 14.48
C GLN A 8 -3.77 4.03 13.10
N GLU A 9 -2.90 3.78 12.12
CA GLU A 9 -3.13 4.18 10.73
C GLU A 9 -4.31 3.44 10.09
N TRP A 10 -4.44 2.13 10.34
CA TRP A 10 -5.62 1.36 9.93
C TRP A 10 -6.92 1.96 10.48
N LEU A 11 -6.94 2.33 11.76
CA LEU A 11 -8.12 2.91 12.41
C LEU A 11 -8.58 4.23 11.78
N ASP A 12 -7.67 5.01 11.21
CA ASP A 12 -8.02 6.23 10.50
C ASP A 12 -8.35 5.98 9.03
N PHE A 13 -7.62 5.07 8.37
CA PHE A 13 -7.93 4.63 7.01
C PHE A 13 -9.37 4.10 6.91
N ARG A 14 -9.76 3.19 7.81
CA ARG A 14 -11.10 2.59 7.80
C ARG A 14 -12.22 3.63 7.90
N LYS A 15 -12.01 4.72 8.65
CA LYS A 15 -13.02 5.79 8.81
C LYS A 15 -13.22 6.59 7.52
N LYS A 16 -12.19 6.67 6.68
CA LYS A 16 -12.19 7.45 5.43
C LYS A 16 -12.66 6.64 4.23
N VAL A 17 -12.38 5.34 4.23
CA VAL A 17 -12.53 4.51 3.02
C VAL A 17 -13.67 3.50 3.13
N ILE A 18 -13.97 2.99 4.33
CA ILE A 18 -14.97 1.94 4.50
C ILE A 18 -16.33 2.56 4.86
N PRO A 19 -17.39 2.35 4.05
CA PRO A 19 -18.72 2.84 4.36
C PRO A 19 -19.26 2.32 5.69
N HIS A 20 -20.06 3.12 6.39
CA HIS A 20 -20.67 2.73 7.66
C HIS A 20 -21.60 1.51 7.56
N ASN A 21 -22.15 1.25 6.37
CA ASN A 21 -23.04 0.12 6.06
C ASN A 21 -22.30 -1.06 5.42
N ALA A 22 -20.95 -1.06 5.38
CA ALA A 22 -20.19 -2.17 4.84
C ALA A 22 -20.46 -3.45 5.67
N SER A 23 -20.56 -4.59 4.98
CA SER A 23 -20.73 -5.88 5.64
C SER A 23 -19.47 -6.25 6.45
N ALA A 24 -19.63 -7.10 7.47
CA ALA A 24 -18.50 -7.59 8.25
C ALA A 24 -17.43 -8.26 7.37
N VAL A 25 -17.84 -8.93 6.29
CA VAL A 25 -16.93 -9.52 5.30
C VAL A 25 -16.12 -8.44 4.59
N GLN A 26 -16.75 -7.38 4.09
CA GLN A 26 -16.05 -6.28 3.41
C GLN A 26 -15.03 -5.60 4.35
N VAL A 27 -15.40 -5.39 5.61
CA VAL A 27 -14.49 -4.83 6.63
C VAL A 27 -13.28 -5.74 6.85
N ASN A 28 -13.51 -7.05 6.99
CA ASN A 28 -12.44 -8.02 7.24
C ASN A 28 -11.50 -8.17 6.03
N GLU A 29 -12.04 -8.26 4.81
CA GLU A 29 -11.21 -8.34 3.61
C GLU A 29 -10.41 -7.06 3.40
N MET A 30 -11.02 -5.89 3.63
CA MET A 30 -10.29 -4.62 3.58
C MET A 30 -9.18 -4.54 4.63
N LYS A 31 -9.46 -5.02 5.86
CA LYS A 31 -8.46 -5.09 6.94
C LYS A 31 -7.28 -5.98 6.52
N LYS A 32 -7.54 -7.19 6.03
CA LYS A 32 -6.50 -8.10 5.54
C LYS A 32 -5.67 -7.44 4.44
N ALA A 33 -6.32 -6.88 3.42
CA ALA A 33 -5.65 -6.20 2.31
C ALA A 33 -4.74 -5.06 2.81
N TYR A 34 -5.23 -4.24 3.73
CA TYR A 34 -4.46 -3.14 4.31
C TYR A 34 -3.20 -3.65 5.04
N TYR A 35 -3.33 -4.63 5.94
CA TYR A 35 -2.18 -5.15 6.68
C TYR A 35 -1.20 -5.92 5.78
N MET A 36 -1.68 -6.64 4.76
CA MET A 36 -0.81 -7.26 3.76
C MET A 36 -0.01 -6.21 2.98
N GLY A 37 -0.65 -5.11 2.56
CA GLY A 37 0.03 -3.98 1.92
C GLY A 37 1.07 -3.33 2.83
N ALA A 38 0.72 -3.09 4.10
CA ALA A 38 1.67 -2.54 5.08
C ALA A 38 2.86 -3.46 5.33
N TYR A 39 2.63 -4.78 5.42
CA TYR A 39 3.69 -5.76 5.56
C TYR A 39 4.60 -5.80 4.32
N ALA A 40 4.02 -5.81 3.12
CA ALA A 40 4.79 -5.76 1.87
C ALA A 40 5.67 -4.50 1.83
N MET A 41 5.12 -3.33 2.17
CA MET A 41 5.92 -2.11 2.21
C MET A 41 7.08 -2.16 3.19
N LEU A 42 6.85 -2.71 4.39
CA LEU A 42 7.91 -2.88 5.37
C LEU A 42 9.02 -3.81 4.86
N GLN A 43 8.67 -4.90 4.17
CA GLN A 43 9.66 -5.80 3.59
C GLN A 43 10.46 -5.12 2.47
N LEU A 44 9.80 -4.34 1.61
CA LEU A 44 10.49 -3.57 0.56
C LEU A 44 11.45 -2.55 1.16
N SER A 45 11.02 -1.81 2.19
CA SER A 45 11.90 -0.84 2.87
C SER A 45 13.10 -1.51 3.55
N LYS A 46 12.94 -2.74 4.06
CA LYS A 46 14.06 -3.51 4.62
C LYS A 46 15.02 -3.96 3.53
N ALA A 47 14.51 -4.48 2.41
CA ALA A 47 15.33 -4.93 1.30
C ALA A 47 16.18 -3.80 0.70
N LEU A 48 15.64 -2.58 0.64
CA LEU A 48 16.38 -1.40 0.18
C LEU A 48 17.47 -0.92 1.15
N GLY A 49 17.39 -1.31 2.42
CA GLY A 49 18.40 -1.01 3.42
C GLY A 49 19.39 -2.15 3.66
N ASP A 50 19.35 -3.20 2.84
CA ASP A 50 20.29 -4.32 2.90
C ASP A 50 21.68 -3.86 2.43
N GLU A 51 22.74 -4.34 3.08
CA GLU A 51 24.13 -3.97 2.76
C GLU A 51 24.55 -4.48 1.38
N ASP A 52 23.87 -5.52 0.88
CA ASP A 52 24.11 -6.13 -0.42
C ASP A 52 23.46 -5.38 -1.60
N ILE A 53 22.70 -4.31 -1.34
CA ILE A 53 22.04 -3.51 -2.38
C ILE A 53 22.77 -2.17 -2.52
N SER A 54 23.29 -1.89 -3.72
CA SER A 54 23.86 -0.58 -4.03
C SER A 54 22.77 0.50 -4.11
N GLU A 55 23.17 1.76 -3.96
CA GLU A 55 22.25 2.90 -4.08
C GLU A 55 21.61 2.95 -5.47
N GLU A 56 22.38 2.72 -6.53
CA GLU A 56 21.88 2.65 -7.91
C GLU A 56 20.85 1.54 -8.12
N GLU A 57 21.09 0.33 -7.59
CA GLU A 57 20.12 -0.77 -7.65
C GLU A 57 18.83 -0.44 -6.89
N GLY A 58 18.97 0.20 -5.72
CA GLY A 58 17.83 0.67 -4.94
C GLY A 58 16.98 1.70 -5.69
N VAL A 59 17.61 2.69 -6.33
CA VAL A 59 16.92 3.67 -7.18
C VAL A 59 16.22 2.97 -8.34
N GLN A 60 16.91 2.08 -9.06
CA GLN A 60 16.34 1.36 -10.19
C GLN A 60 15.13 0.51 -9.76
N PHE A 61 15.20 -0.14 -8.60
CA PHE A 61 14.09 -0.89 -8.03
C PHE A 61 12.87 0.01 -7.76
N LEU A 62 13.08 1.19 -7.16
CA LEU A 62 12.01 2.15 -6.87
C LEU A 62 11.36 2.67 -8.16
N GLU A 63 12.15 3.05 -9.16
CA GLU A 63 11.65 3.52 -10.46
C GLU A 63 10.84 2.44 -11.19
N GLN A 64 11.28 1.19 -11.16
CA GLN A 64 10.52 0.08 -11.76
C GLN A 64 9.16 -0.11 -11.09
N ASN A 65 9.12 -0.06 -9.75
CA ASN A 65 7.88 -0.18 -9.00
C ASN A 65 6.94 1.02 -9.21
N GLU A 66 7.48 2.24 -9.26
CA GLU A 66 6.71 3.44 -9.60
C GLU A 66 6.06 3.29 -10.97
N ASN A 67 6.84 2.91 -11.99
CA ASN A 67 6.36 2.71 -13.35
C ASN A 67 5.26 1.64 -13.41
N PHE A 68 5.44 0.53 -12.69
CA PHE A 68 4.44 -0.52 -12.59
C PHE A 68 3.14 -0.01 -11.95
N LEU A 69 3.22 0.66 -10.80
CA LEU A 69 2.06 1.17 -10.09
C LEU A 69 1.32 2.24 -10.90
N HIS A 70 2.04 3.16 -11.55
CA HIS A 70 1.44 4.13 -12.46
C HIS A 70 0.67 3.46 -13.61
N HIS A 71 1.25 2.42 -14.22
CA HIS A 71 0.55 1.65 -15.26
C HIS A 71 -0.68 0.93 -14.70
N PHE A 72 -0.55 0.31 -13.53
CA PHE A 72 -1.65 -0.39 -12.87
C PHE A 72 -2.83 0.57 -12.60
N PHE A 73 -2.59 1.71 -11.94
CA PHE A 73 -3.64 2.68 -11.62
C PHE A 73 -4.25 3.34 -12.85
N LYS A 74 -3.44 3.65 -13.87
CA LYS A 74 -3.94 4.16 -15.16
C LYS A 74 -4.85 3.14 -15.85
N ASN A 75 -4.57 1.85 -15.71
CA ASN A 75 -5.41 0.80 -16.27
C ASN A 75 -6.65 0.53 -15.40
N LEU A 76 -6.55 0.70 -14.09
CA LEU A 76 -7.67 0.61 -13.16
C LEU A 76 -8.71 1.71 -13.44
N SER A 77 -8.27 2.96 -13.65
CA SER A 77 -9.16 4.08 -13.95
C SER A 77 -9.86 3.94 -15.30
N LYS A 78 -9.17 3.41 -16.31
CA LYS A 78 -9.74 3.11 -17.64
C LYS A 78 -10.79 1.99 -17.63
N ARG A 79 -10.76 1.09 -16.65
CA ARG A 79 -11.67 -0.07 -16.56
C ARG A 79 -12.97 0.19 -15.78
N GLY A 80 -13.27 1.44 -15.44
CA GLY A 80 -14.60 1.82 -14.95
C GLY A 80 -14.78 1.79 -13.43
N PHE A 81 -13.79 2.27 -12.68
CA PHE A 81 -14.01 2.83 -11.34
C PHE A 81 -13.79 4.36 -11.34
N GLY A 82 -14.06 5.01 -12.47
CA GLY A 82 -14.25 6.46 -12.54
C GLY A 82 -15.55 6.82 -11.84
N SER A 83 -15.46 7.78 -10.93
CA SER A 83 -16.62 8.42 -10.29
C SER A 83 -17.54 9.05 -11.33
#